data_AF-A0ABD1ES10-F1
#
_entry.id   AF-A0ABD1ES10-F1
#
_cell.length_a   1.000
_cell.length_b   1.000
_cell.length_c   1.000
_cell.angle_alpha   90.00
_cell.angle_beta   90.00
_cell.angle_gamma   90.00
#
_symmetry.space_group_name_H-M   'P 1'
#
loop_
_entity.id
_entity.type
_entity.pdbx_description
1 polymer ?
#
loop_
_entity_poly.entity_id
_entity_poly.type
_entity_poly.pdbx_seq_one_letter_code
_entity_poly.pdbx_strand_id
1 'polypeptide(L)'
;MPRSNESRFAITHFSAVYNNRIRTENSSGLVPNYQIPPDELCLRKYGSHWNLSSVAKRSYSFPNGNLLETEDFVVLAYNKPIVPRNLIIHQSSNIQGAIVQVWGGRRHKAHLDKLVCMPNGNYWNLLWAGNQVSNMIYVKRVIPLNKTNYAVNVIKIQLLTRIIPYYPRIGHIELTSKKSVPAPKIYTIPTLPDLSCRTSHVNYKMIPATSNHSLNIGFLPTEVLLKIFYYLDIKSLRRCCLVNEHWNHVANDPVLYKYLDLSPHWAFVNSDYLMFVADNFNRIQKLDLSNCNGELIGYTTHTNGMDLAIQKILYSCQHSLTHLCLENNLSVTNNVIEAITQCSNLIELRLKNTFAWVHFGIAQFKKLQTLDMSATHIRIKDLCNILEKTPELLHLIIDSNPQISKGFSDILNTVTQYNRKLTCWSSFKTFKGYQDLQLYMKFCELPYLEELDLGYCPPIQIQEDIFQEIGVSCPKIRRLILTNWERLSPESIAYIIMHFPHLKELDLRGCRKITAKMCFLILFSLCELRHLDINHCEKISQEEFFYIKFHFPRADIKGFMEDSRRA
;
A
#
# COMPACT_ATOMS: atom_id res chain seq x y z
N MET A 1 0.72 13.14 -39.92
CA MET A 1 -0.29 13.32 -38.85
C MET A 1 -1.32 12.19 -38.95
N PRO A 2 -1.84 11.65 -37.84
CA PRO A 2 -1.19 11.24 -36.59
C PRO A 2 -1.49 9.72 -36.32
N ARG A 3 -0.64 8.85 -35.74
CA ARG A 3 0.13 8.81 -34.47
C ARG A 3 -0.66 9.23 -33.22
N SER A 4 -1.25 8.26 -32.53
CA SER A 4 -1.62 8.28 -31.09
C SER A 4 -2.24 6.92 -30.71
N ASN A 5 -1.97 6.21 -29.62
CA ASN A 5 -1.07 6.32 -28.49
C ASN A 5 -0.82 4.88 -28.01
N GLU A 6 0.42 4.40 -28.08
CA GLU A 6 0.88 3.28 -27.26
C GLU A 6 0.99 3.77 -25.81
N SER A 7 0.13 3.30 -24.92
CA SER A 7 0.39 3.39 -23.48
C SER A 7 1.03 2.08 -23.03
N ARG A 8 2.37 2.06 -23.06
CA ARG A 8 3.20 1.05 -22.37
C ARG A 8 3.07 1.31 -20.87
N PHE A 9 2.38 0.42 -20.16
CA PHE A 9 2.24 0.51 -18.70
C PHE A 9 3.46 -0.08 -18.02
N ALA A 10 4.16 0.73 -17.23
CA ALA A 10 5.17 0.26 -16.29
C ALA A 10 4.45 -0.35 -15.07
N ILE A 11 4.64 -1.66 -14.83
CA ILE A 11 4.02 -2.40 -13.73
C ILE A 11 4.66 -2.00 -12.41
N THR A 12 4.00 -1.11 -11.67
CA THR A 12 4.31 -0.82 -10.27
C THR A 12 3.02 -0.45 -9.49
N HIS A 13 2.21 -1.49 -9.23
CA HIS A 13 1.14 -1.50 -8.23
C HIS A 13 -0.01 -0.47 -8.37
N PHE A 14 -0.64 -0.41 -9.55
CA PHE A 14 -2.10 -0.52 -9.81
C PHE A 14 -2.30 -0.60 -11.34
N SER A 15 -3.43 -1.12 -11.78
CA SER A 15 -3.82 -1.22 -13.19
C SER A 15 -2.92 -2.13 -14.03
N ALA A 16 -2.95 -3.42 -13.71
CA ALA A 16 -2.90 -4.37 -14.80
C ALA A 16 -4.35 -4.69 -15.17
N VAL A 17 -4.82 -4.11 -16.28
CA VAL A 17 -5.89 -4.73 -17.07
C VAL A 17 -5.30 -6.04 -17.60
N TYR A 18 -5.20 -7.06 -16.75
CA TYR A 18 -4.91 -8.42 -17.18
C TYR A 18 -6.16 -8.90 -17.89
N ASN A 19 -6.09 -9.01 -19.22
CA ASN A 19 -7.10 -9.70 -20.02
C ASN A 19 -7.09 -11.20 -19.65
N ASN A 20 -7.80 -11.58 -18.60
CA ASN A 20 -8.02 -12.97 -18.22
C ASN A 20 -9.44 -13.44 -18.54
N ARG A 21 -9.57 -14.75 -18.81
CA ARG A 21 -10.73 -15.40 -19.40
C ARG A 21 -11.86 -15.60 -18.38
N ILE A 22 -13.11 -15.53 -18.84
CA ILE A 22 -14.31 -15.91 -18.08
C ILE A 22 -14.74 -17.30 -18.57
N ARG A 23 -14.94 -18.26 -17.66
CA ARG A 23 -15.45 -19.60 -18.00
C ARG A 23 -16.87 -19.79 -17.46
N THR A 24 -17.81 -20.03 -18.37
CA THR A 24 -19.19 -20.43 -18.04
C THR A 24 -19.30 -21.96 -18.13
N GLU A 25 -19.93 -22.61 -17.15
CA GLU A 25 -20.27 -24.03 -17.24
C GLU A 25 -21.08 -24.27 -18.53
N ASN A 26 -20.54 -25.09 -19.45
CA ASN A 26 -21.06 -25.43 -20.80
C ASN A 26 -20.65 -24.54 -21.99
N SER A 27 -19.40 -24.05 -22.07
CA SER A 27 -18.78 -23.70 -23.36
C SER A 27 -17.63 -24.67 -23.66
N SER A 28 -17.79 -25.48 -24.71
CA SER A 28 -16.70 -26.21 -25.35
C SER A 28 -15.63 -25.20 -25.80
N GLY A 29 -14.37 -25.57 -25.57
CA GLY A 29 -13.24 -24.64 -25.60
C GLY A 29 -13.06 -23.94 -26.94
N LEU A 30 -12.72 -22.66 -26.85
CA LEU A 30 -11.94 -21.96 -27.86
C LEU A 30 -10.80 -21.26 -27.12
N VAL A 31 -9.61 -21.82 -27.28
CA VAL A 31 -8.33 -21.28 -26.83
C VAL A 31 -7.86 -20.31 -27.92
N PRO A 32 -7.72 -18.99 -27.65
CA PRO A 32 -6.86 -18.19 -28.50
C PRO A 32 -5.40 -18.55 -28.23
N ASN A 33 -4.72 -18.96 -29.30
CA ASN A 33 -3.27 -19.02 -29.44
C ASN A 33 -2.71 -17.60 -29.27
N TYR A 34 -1.99 -17.36 -28.18
CA TYR A 34 -0.94 -16.34 -28.16
C TYR A 34 0.21 -16.86 -27.29
N GLN A 35 1.33 -17.12 -27.95
CA GLN A 35 2.64 -17.29 -27.34
C GLN A 35 3.14 -15.89 -26.92
N ILE A 36 2.99 -15.56 -25.64
CA ILE A 36 3.84 -14.60 -24.93
C ILE A 36 4.03 -15.17 -23.52
N PRO A 37 5.23 -15.62 -23.11
CA PRO A 37 5.54 -15.77 -21.68
C PRO A 37 6.16 -14.45 -21.15
N PRO A 38 6.27 -14.24 -19.83
CA PRO A 38 5.24 -14.26 -18.78
C PRO A 38 5.46 -13.10 -17.76
N ASP A 39 4.45 -12.32 -17.37
CA ASP A 39 4.61 -11.41 -16.21
C ASP A 39 3.75 -11.91 -15.06
N GLU A 40 4.35 -12.72 -14.18
CA GLU A 40 3.78 -13.04 -12.86
C GLU A 40 3.71 -11.75 -12.04
N LEU A 41 2.53 -11.42 -11.48
CA LEU A 41 2.43 -10.27 -10.59
C LEU A 41 3.29 -10.56 -9.35
N CYS A 42 4.32 -9.75 -9.16
CA CYS A 42 5.21 -9.84 -8.02
C CYS A 42 4.96 -8.67 -7.06
N LEU A 43 4.74 -8.98 -5.78
CA LEU A 43 4.54 -7.95 -4.77
C LEU A 43 5.87 -7.29 -4.37
N ARG A 44 5.84 -5.98 -4.11
CA ARG A 44 6.99 -5.25 -3.58
C ARG A 44 7.36 -5.74 -2.17
N LYS A 45 6.35 -5.83 -1.30
CA LYS A 45 6.49 -6.17 0.13
C LYS A 45 5.91 -7.55 0.40
N TYR A 46 6.61 -8.33 1.23
CA TYR A 46 6.16 -9.62 1.72
C TYR A 46 6.95 -9.99 2.99
N GLY A 47 6.34 -10.74 3.90
CA GLY A 47 6.96 -11.02 5.20
C GLY A 47 6.94 -9.82 6.16
N SER A 48 7.14 -10.07 7.44
CA SER A 48 6.97 -9.06 8.50
C SER A 48 8.09 -8.01 8.55
N HIS A 49 9.27 -8.28 7.99
CA HIS A 49 10.46 -7.42 8.07
C HIS A 49 10.25 -6.01 7.48
N TRP A 50 9.37 -5.85 6.48
CA TRP A 50 9.03 -4.51 5.95
C TRP A 50 8.39 -3.57 6.97
N ASN A 51 7.82 -4.10 8.06
CA ASN A 51 7.26 -3.30 9.15
C ASN A 51 8.34 -2.76 10.10
N LEU A 52 9.58 -3.27 10.00
CA LEU A 52 10.72 -2.82 10.79
C LEU A 52 11.43 -1.61 10.17
N SER A 53 11.15 -1.32 8.89
CA SER A 53 11.67 -0.13 8.21
C SER A 53 11.18 1.14 8.88
N SER A 54 12.08 2.14 9.00
CA SER A 54 11.77 3.50 9.42
C SER A 54 10.70 4.16 8.54
N VAL A 55 10.56 3.72 7.28
CA VAL A 55 9.57 4.24 6.33
C VAL A 55 8.25 3.46 6.30
N ALA A 56 8.09 2.42 7.14
CA ALA A 56 6.84 1.71 7.26
C ALA A 56 5.72 2.65 7.71
N LYS A 57 4.63 2.67 6.94
CA LYS A 57 3.43 3.43 7.27
C LYS A 57 2.82 2.87 8.56
N ARG A 58 2.64 3.73 9.57
CA ARG A 58 1.99 3.38 10.83
C ARG A 58 0.50 3.70 10.74
N SER A 59 -0.37 2.81 11.24
CA SER A 59 -1.79 3.14 11.34
C SER A 59 -2.00 4.27 12.35
N TYR A 60 -2.92 5.18 12.03
CA TYR A 60 -3.30 6.26 12.92
C TYR A 60 -4.43 5.85 13.89
N SER A 61 -5.08 4.71 13.65
CA SER A 61 -6.17 4.20 14.47
C SER A 61 -5.67 3.33 15.62
N PHE A 62 -6.42 3.30 16.72
CA PHE A 62 -6.25 2.27 17.73
C PHE A 62 -6.60 0.90 17.13
N PRO A 63 -5.81 -0.16 17.42
CA PRO A 63 -6.08 -1.50 16.92
C PRO A 63 -7.36 -2.05 17.56
N ASN A 64 -8.52 -1.80 16.93
CA ASN A 64 -9.75 -2.50 17.25
C ASN A 64 -9.81 -3.76 16.37
N GLY A 65 -9.64 -4.92 17.02
CA GLY A 65 -9.42 -6.25 16.42
C GLY A 65 -10.55 -6.84 15.58
N ASN A 66 -11.45 -6.03 15.01
CA ASN A 66 -12.59 -6.50 14.22
C ASN A 66 -12.42 -6.31 12.71
N LEU A 67 -11.51 -5.44 12.25
CA LEU A 67 -11.17 -5.35 10.83
C LEU A 67 -9.96 -6.21 10.55
N LEU A 68 -10.09 -7.09 9.56
CA LEU A 68 -8.95 -7.79 9.00
C LEU A 68 -7.98 -6.75 8.41
N GLU A 69 -6.78 -6.66 8.97
CA GLU A 69 -5.75 -5.76 8.43
C GLU A 69 -5.40 -6.17 6.99
N THR A 70 -5.29 -5.18 6.10
CA THR A 70 -4.89 -5.37 4.70
C THR A 70 -3.74 -4.43 4.38
N GLU A 71 -2.70 -4.93 3.74
CA GLU A 71 -1.47 -4.17 3.46
C GLU A 71 -1.27 -3.88 1.97
N ASP A 72 -1.81 -4.74 1.10
CA ASP A 72 -1.73 -4.58 -0.36
C ASP A 72 -3.00 -5.13 -1.02
N PHE A 73 -3.15 -4.93 -2.33
CA PHE A 73 -4.29 -5.44 -3.06
C PHE A 73 -4.01 -5.58 -4.56
N VAL A 74 -4.89 -6.30 -5.25
CA VAL A 74 -4.91 -6.44 -6.71
C VAL A 74 -6.31 -6.11 -7.21
N VAL A 75 -6.42 -5.27 -8.23
CA VAL A 75 -7.70 -4.99 -8.91
C VAL A 75 -7.66 -5.56 -10.32
N LEU A 76 -8.69 -6.35 -10.65
CA LEU A 76 -8.87 -7.02 -11.94
C LEU A 76 -10.18 -6.56 -12.57
N ALA A 77 -10.15 -6.23 -13.84
CA ALA A 77 -11.34 -5.93 -14.62
C ALA A 77 -11.55 -6.97 -15.71
N TYR A 78 -12.80 -7.40 -15.88
CA TYR A 78 -13.24 -8.40 -16.84
C TYR A 78 -14.17 -7.75 -17.88
N ASN A 79 -14.14 -8.28 -19.11
CA ASN A 79 -14.89 -7.69 -20.22
C ASN A 79 -16.42 -7.90 -20.10
N LYS A 80 -16.86 -8.97 -19.42
CA LYS A 80 -18.30 -9.26 -19.26
C LYS A 80 -18.67 -9.33 -17.77
N PRO A 81 -19.79 -8.72 -17.35
CA PRO A 81 -20.32 -8.90 -16.01
C PRO A 81 -20.91 -10.29 -15.83
N ILE A 82 -20.57 -10.93 -14.72
CA ILE A 82 -21.05 -12.26 -14.33
C ILE A 82 -21.48 -12.30 -12.86
N VAL A 83 -22.33 -13.25 -12.50
CA VAL A 83 -22.63 -13.54 -11.09
C VAL A 83 -21.53 -14.49 -10.58
N PRO A 84 -20.60 -14.00 -9.75
CA PRO A 84 -19.40 -14.74 -9.43
C PRO A 84 -19.72 -15.87 -8.42
N ARG A 85 -19.13 -17.05 -8.61
CA ARG A 85 -19.29 -18.20 -7.73
C ARG A 85 -17.98 -18.59 -7.05
N ASN A 86 -16.91 -18.71 -7.82
CA ASN A 86 -15.59 -19.01 -7.28
C ASN A 86 -14.53 -18.10 -7.90
N LEU A 87 -13.56 -17.72 -7.09
CA LEU A 87 -12.28 -17.17 -7.53
C LEU A 87 -11.25 -18.30 -7.51
N ILE A 88 -10.61 -18.57 -8.63
CA ILE A 88 -9.59 -19.61 -8.76
C ILE A 88 -8.26 -18.94 -9.05
N ILE A 89 -7.23 -19.30 -8.30
CA ILE A 89 -5.89 -18.75 -8.48
C ILE A 89 -4.93 -19.87 -8.86
N HIS A 90 -4.45 -19.78 -10.09
CA HIS A 90 -3.56 -20.74 -10.72
C HIS A 90 -2.10 -20.31 -10.55
N GLN A 91 -1.22 -21.28 -10.33
CA GLN A 91 0.24 -21.09 -10.23
C GLN A 91 0.69 -20.08 -9.16
N SER A 92 -0.05 -19.93 -8.06
CA SER A 92 0.36 -19.13 -6.91
C SER A 92 0.43 -20.01 -5.64
N SER A 93 1.59 -20.56 -5.32
CA SER A 93 1.71 -21.44 -4.14
C SER A 93 1.54 -20.71 -2.81
N ASN A 94 1.86 -19.40 -2.74
CA ASN A 94 2.02 -18.72 -1.43
C ASN A 94 1.05 -17.57 -1.17
N ILE A 95 0.45 -16.98 -2.20
CA ILE A 95 -0.42 -15.81 -1.99
C ILE A 95 -1.80 -16.19 -1.46
N GLN A 96 -2.21 -17.46 -1.63
CA GLN A 96 -3.56 -17.90 -1.29
C GLN A 96 -3.85 -17.73 0.21
N GLY A 97 -2.89 -18.06 1.07
CA GLY A 97 -2.97 -17.82 2.52
C GLY A 97 -2.96 -16.35 2.91
N ALA A 98 -2.49 -15.46 2.01
CA ALA A 98 -2.45 -14.02 2.24
C ALA A 98 -3.69 -13.27 1.77
N ILE A 99 -4.63 -13.93 1.08
CA ILE A 99 -5.87 -13.28 0.65
C ILE A 99 -6.82 -13.20 1.83
N VAL A 100 -7.24 -11.97 2.11
CA VAL A 100 -8.01 -11.67 3.30
C VAL A 100 -9.45 -11.30 2.97
N GLN A 101 -9.64 -10.55 1.89
CA GLN A 101 -10.95 -10.12 1.42
C GLN A 101 -10.98 -10.11 -0.11
N VAL A 102 -12.15 -10.40 -0.67
CA VAL A 102 -12.45 -10.24 -2.10
C VAL A 102 -13.69 -9.38 -2.24
N TRP A 103 -13.56 -8.27 -2.96
CA TRP A 103 -14.63 -7.33 -3.24
C TRP A 103 -14.99 -7.34 -4.72
N GLY A 104 -16.28 -7.14 -5.01
CA GLY A 104 -16.83 -7.10 -6.36
C GLY A 104 -17.47 -5.76 -6.67
N GLY A 105 -17.19 -5.23 -7.86
CA GLY A 105 -17.79 -4.02 -8.40
C GLY A 105 -18.27 -4.24 -9.83
N ARG A 106 -19.14 -3.34 -10.29
CA ARG A 106 -19.64 -3.33 -11.67
C ARG A 106 -19.17 -2.06 -12.38
N ARG A 107 -18.37 -2.23 -13.44
CA ARG A 107 -17.91 -1.13 -14.30
C ARG A 107 -19.09 -0.50 -15.04
N HIS A 108 -19.07 0.81 -15.17
CA HIS A 108 -20.03 1.54 -15.98
C HIS A 108 -19.77 1.27 -17.48
N LYS A 109 -20.83 1.18 -18.30
CA LYS A 109 -20.72 0.80 -19.72
C LYS A 109 -20.02 1.86 -20.58
N ALA A 110 -20.34 3.14 -20.37
CA ALA A 110 -19.73 4.26 -21.09
C ALA A 110 -18.45 4.77 -20.40
N HIS A 111 -18.51 5.04 -19.09
CA HIS A 111 -17.38 5.49 -18.28
C HIS A 111 -16.63 4.31 -17.65
N LEU A 112 -15.71 3.74 -18.42
CA LEU A 112 -14.92 2.59 -18.01
C LEU A 112 -14.02 2.86 -16.77
N ASP A 113 -13.75 4.10 -16.43
CA ASP A 113 -13.04 4.51 -15.22
C ASP A 113 -13.91 4.50 -13.94
N LYS A 114 -15.23 4.24 -14.07
CA LYS A 114 -16.20 4.33 -12.97
C LYS A 114 -16.94 3.02 -12.70
N LEU A 115 -17.40 2.90 -11.46
CA LEU A 115 -18.32 1.86 -10.99
C LEU A 115 -19.76 2.36 -11.02
N VAL A 116 -20.68 1.42 -11.20
CA VAL A 116 -22.10 1.62 -11.07
C VAL A 116 -22.48 1.42 -9.61
N CYS A 117 -23.18 2.39 -9.02
CA CYS A 117 -23.78 2.22 -7.71
C CYS A 117 -24.80 1.08 -7.74
N MET A 118 -24.66 0.13 -6.81
CA MET A 118 -25.56 -1.02 -6.71
C MET A 118 -26.82 -0.63 -5.90
N PRO A 119 -27.93 -1.40 -5.99
CA PRO A 119 -29.17 -1.03 -5.30
C PRO A 119 -29.08 -0.93 -3.77
N ASN A 120 -28.01 -1.43 -3.16
CA ASN A 120 -27.71 -1.25 -1.75
C ASN A 120 -26.97 0.07 -1.44
N GLY A 121 -26.79 0.96 -2.41
CA GLY A 121 -26.10 2.24 -2.26
C GLY A 121 -24.57 2.15 -2.34
N ASN A 122 -23.99 0.96 -2.50
CA ASN A 122 -22.54 0.77 -2.50
C ASN A 122 -21.98 0.57 -3.92
N TYR A 123 -20.73 0.99 -4.13
CA TYR A 123 -19.98 0.71 -5.37
C TYR A 123 -19.22 -0.62 -5.32
N TRP A 124 -18.90 -1.08 -4.10
CA TRP A 124 -18.20 -2.33 -3.83
C TRP A 124 -19.04 -3.23 -2.92
N ASN A 125 -19.05 -4.52 -3.21
CA ASN A 125 -19.70 -5.55 -2.40
C ASN A 125 -18.69 -6.59 -1.94
N LEU A 126 -18.72 -6.94 -0.66
CA LEU A 126 -17.88 -7.99 -0.11
C LEU A 126 -18.34 -9.35 -0.64
N LEU A 127 -17.50 -9.98 -1.46
CA LEU A 127 -17.77 -11.31 -2.02
C LEU A 127 -17.20 -12.42 -1.13
N TRP A 128 -16.14 -12.17 -0.40
CA TRP A 128 -15.54 -13.15 0.50
C TRP A 128 -14.64 -12.47 1.53
N ALA A 129 -14.59 -13.02 2.74
CA ALA A 129 -13.62 -12.65 3.77
C ALA A 129 -13.11 -13.93 4.45
N GLY A 130 -11.81 -13.99 4.72
CA GLY A 130 -11.18 -15.08 5.45
C GLY A 130 -11.45 -15.02 6.96
N ASN A 131 -11.36 -16.15 7.66
CA ASN A 131 -11.44 -16.20 9.12
C ASN A 131 -10.09 -15.79 9.73
N GLN A 132 -10.11 -14.91 10.74
CA GLN A 132 -8.91 -14.32 11.36
C GLN A 132 -7.95 -15.35 12.04
N VAL A 133 -8.39 -16.59 12.36
CA VAL A 133 -7.78 -17.39 13.45
C VAL A 133 -7.31 -18.82 13.10
N SER A 134 -7.51 -19.39 11.91
CA SER A 134 -7.19 -20.82 11.70
C SER A 134 -6.16 -21.08 10.60
N ASN A 135 -4.93 -21.41 11.00
CA ASN A 135 -3.89 -22.14 10.26
C ASN A 135 -3.81 -21.80 8.75
N MET A 136 -3.18 -20.65 8.45
CA MET A 136 -3.00 -20.09 7.10
C MET A 136 -1.99 -20.86 6.22
N ILE A 137 -2.00 -22.19 6.24
CA ILE A 137 -1.11 -23.02 5.40
C ILE A 137 -1.83 -23.56 4.16
N TYR A 138 -3.17 -23.59 4.11
CA TYR A 138 -3.88 -24.09 2.92
C TYR A 138 -5.22 -23.39 2.67
N VAL A 139 -5.19 -22.23 2.03
CA VAL A 139 -6.39 -21.78 1.29
C VAL A 139 -6.47 -22.64 0.03
N LYS A 140 -7.59 -23.34 -0.16
CA LYS A 140 -7.85 -24.15 -1.36
C LYS A 140 -7.64 -23.27 -2.60
N ARG A 141 -7.13 -23.83 -3.70
CA ARG A 141 -7.00 -23.15 -5.03
C ARG A 141 -8.27 -22.43 -5.48
N VAL A 142 -9.41 -22.83 -4.94
CA VAL A 142 -10.76 -22.32 -5.23
C VAL A 142 -11.28 -21.62 -3.97
N ILE A 143 -11.47 -20.31 -4.05
CA ILE A 143 -12.12 -19.49 -3.03
C ILE A 143 -13.61 -19.40 -3.37
N PRO A 144 -14.51 -19.97 -2.54
CA PRO A 144 -15.95 -19.87 -2.77
C PRO A 144 -16.42 -18.45 -2.43
N LEU A 145 -17.09 -17.80 -3.38
CA LEU A 145 -17.61 -16.46 -3.22
C LEU A 145 -19.05 -16.52 -2.72
N ASN A 146 -19.41 -15.57 -1.85
CA ASN A 146 -20.76 -15.34 -1.38
C ASN A 146 -21.70 -15.11 -2.58
N LYS A 147 -22.88 -15.71 -2.52
CA LYS A 147 -23.90 -15.51 -3.56
C LYS A 147 -24.25 -14.02 -3.63
N THR A 148 -24.16 -13.45 -4.83
CA THR A 148 -24.66 -12.10 -5.11
C THR A 148 -25.82 -12.17 -6.08
N ASN A 149 -26.72 -11.19 -5.98
CA ASN A 149 -27.81 -11.00 -6.95
C ASN A 149 -27.45 -10.01 -8.06
N TYR A 150 -26.18 -9.59 -8.10
CA TYR A 150 -25.68 -8.56 -9.01
C TYR A 150 -24.45 -9.08 -9.74
N ALA A 151 -24.44 -8.86 -11.05
CA ALA A 151 -23.33 -9.22 -11.90
C ALA A 151 -22.17 -8.23 -11.71
N VAL A 152 -20.97 -8.74 -11.46
CA VAL A 152 -19.74 -7.98 -11.29
C VAL A 152 -18.78 -8.25 -12.44
N ASN A 153 -17.94 -7.28 -12.76
CA ASN A 153 -16.83 -7.45 -13.68
C ASN A 153 -15.57 -6.73 -13.23
N VAL A 154 -15.53 -6.28 -11.97
CA VAL A 154 -14.33 -5.77 -11.33
C VAL A 154 -14.18 -6.51 -10.02
N ILE A 155 -12.99 -7.04 -9.75
CA ILE A 155 -12.66 -7.75 -8.52
C ILE A 155 -11.48 -7.05 -7.87
N LYS A 156 -11.59 -6.74 -6.58
CA LYS A 156 -10.47 -6.27 -5.75
C LYS A 156 -10.14 -7.34 -4.71
N ILE A 157 -8.94 -7.89 -4.80
CA ILE A 157 -8.40 -8.91 -3.89
C ILE A 157 -7.49 -8.17 -2.91
N GLN A 158 -7.81 -8.20 -1.61
CA GLN A 158 -6.97 -7.61 -0.57
C GLN A 158 -6.08 -8.65 0.08
N LEU A 159 -4.85 -8.22 0.38
CA LEU A 159 -3.75 -9.07 0.78
C LEU A 159 -3.17 -8.59 2.13
N LEU A 160 -2.80 -9.55 2.98
CA LEU A 160 -1.94 -9.35 4.14
C LEU A 160 -0.56 -9.88 3.77
N THR A 161 0.35 -8.99 3.37
CA THR A 161 1.63 -9.40 2.78
C THR A 161 2.64 -9.83 3.84
N ARG A 162 2.50 -9.37 5.08
CA ARG A 162 3.38 -9.70 6.22
C ARG A 162 3.41 -11.18 6.58
N ILE A 163 2.34 -11.92 6.27
CA ILE A 163 2.24 -13.36 6.53
C ILE A 163 2.76 -14.21 5.38
N ILE A 164 3.09 -13.61 4.23
CA ILE A 164 3.62 -14.35 3.09
C ILE A 164 5.05 -14.78 3.43
N PRO A 165 5.35 -16.10 3.48
CA PRO A 165 6.65 -16.58 3.94
C PRO A 165 7.76 -16.44 2.88
N TYR A 166 7.40 -16.33 1.59
CA TYR A 166 8.32 -16.31 0.44
C TYR A 166 7.86 -15.35 -0.64
N TYR A 167 8.75 -14.96 -1.55
CA TYR A 167 8.43 -13.97 -2.58
C TYR A 167 7.19 -14.40 -3.41
N PRO A 168 6.08 -13.64 -3.35
CA PRO A 168 4.82 -14.06 -3.93
C PRO A 168 4.79 -13.80 -5.44
N ARG A 169 4.38 -14.82 -6.19
CA ARG A 169 4.09 -14.75 -7.63
C ARG A 169 2.62 -15.10 -7.85
N ILE A 170 1.90 -14.22 -8.56
CA ILE A 170 0.55 -14.52 -9.04
C ILE A 170 0.64 -14.83 -10.52
N GLY A 171 0.31 -16.06 -10.89
CA GLY A 171 0.13 -16.44 -12.29
C GLY A 171 -1.23 -15.98 -12.83
N HIS A 172 -2.18 -16.90 -12.94
CA HIS A 172 -3.48 -16.65 -13.57
C HIS A 172 -4.63 -16.65 -12.56
N ILE A 173 -5.52 -15.65 -12.63
CA ILE A 173 -6.72 -15.55 -11.79
C ILE A 173 -7.96 -15.71 -12.68
N GLU A 174 -8.82 -16.67 -12.31
CA GLU A 174 -10.05 -17.03 -13.01
C GLU A 174 -11.28 -16.79 -12.13
N LEU A 175 -12.36 -16.29 -12.73
CA LEU A 175 -13.65 -16.07 -12.09
C LEU A 175 -14.71 -16.95 -12.75
N THR A 176 -15.40 -17.79 -11.97
CA THR A 176 -16.42 -18.73 -12.48
C THR A 176 -17.85 -18.28 -12.16
N SER A 177 -18.82 -18.67 -13.01
CA SER A 177 -20.24 -18.32 -12.91
C SER A 177 -21.14 -19.52 -13.25
N LYS A 178 -22.33 -19.60 -12.64
CA LYS A 178 -23.40 -20.54 -13.08
C LYS A 178 -24.28 -19.90 -14.16
N LYS A 179 -24.79 -20.71 -15.10
CA LYS A 179 -25.82 -20.32 -16.09
C LYS A 179 -27.21 -20.26 -15.42
N SER A 180 -27.51 -19.24 -14.63
CA SER A 180 -28.88 -18.74 -14.38
C SER A 180 -28.85 -17.56 -13.40
N VAL A 181 -29.66 -16.53 -13.68
CA VAL A 181 -29.90 -15.39 -12.78
C VAL A 181 -31.29 -15.60 -12.17
N PRO A 182 -31.43 -15.87 -10.86
CA PRO A 182 -32.70 -15.64 -10.17
C PRO A 182 -32.84 -14.14 -9.88
N ALA A 183 -34.09 -13.68 -9.87
CA ALA A 183 -34.46 -12.31 -9.52
C ALA A 183 -33.89 -11.89 -8.15
N PRO A 184 -33.54 -10.61 -7.96
CA PRO A 184 -32.88 -10.13 -6.74
C PRO A 184 -33.82 -10.24 -5.52
N LYS A 185 -33.36 -10.93 -4.46
CA LYS A 185 -33.86 -10.72 -3.10
C LYS A 185 -32.90 -9.81 -2.35
N ILE A 186 -33.40 -8.69 -1.86
CA ILE A 186 -32.63 -7.68 -1.14
C ILE A 186 -32.21 -8.29 0.20
N TYR A 187 -30.90 -8.42 0.43
CA TYR A 187 -30.34 -8.66 1.76
C TYR A 187 -29.58 -7.41 2.17
N THR A 188 -29.96 -6.85 3.32
CA THR A 188 -29.29 -5.73 3.96
C THR A 188 -27.92 -6.17 4.46
N ILE A 189 -26.86 -5.56 3.92
CA ILE A 189 -25.47 -5.66 4.39
C ILE A 189 -25.21 -4.37 5.18
N PRO A 190 -24.42 -4.40 6.28
CA PRO A 190 -24.12 -3.21 7.06
C PRO A 190 -23.49 -2.12 6.19
N THR A 191 -24.25 -1.06 5.94
CA THR A 191 -23.76 0.22 5.44
C THR A 191 -22.87 0.85 6.52
N LEU A 192 -22.02 1.82 6.16
CA LEU A 192 -21.61 2.79 7.17
C LEU A 192 -22.89 3.36 7.81
N PRO A 193 -22.95 3.54 9.14
CA PRO A 193 -24.11 4.14 9.77
C PRO A 193 -24.41 5.48 9.09
N ASP A 194 -25.68 5.67 8.75
CA ASP A 194 -26.19 6.89 8.11
C ASP A 194 -25.72 8.12 8.91
N LEU A 195 -24.98 9.00 8.24
CA LEU A 195 -24.44 10.23 8.83
C LEU A 195 -25.53 11.27 9.10
N SER A 196 -26.72 11.09 8.51
CA SER A 196 -27.90 11.81 8.95
C SER A 196 -28.44 11.17 10.22
N CYS A 197 -27.70 11.29 11.33
CA CYS A 197 -28.35 11.34 12.65
C CYS A 197 -29.17 12.63 12.76
N ARG A 198 -30.09 12.89 11.81
CA ARG A 198 -31.32 13.56 12.17
C ARG A 198 -32.04 12.52 12.99
N THR A 199 -32.23 12.81 14.27
CA THR A 199 -33.21 12.12 15.09
C THR A 199 -34.52 12.06 14.30
N SER A 200 -34.76 10.97 13.57
CA SER A 200 -36.14 10.53 13.45
C SER A 200 -36.58 10.34 14.90
N HIS A 201 -37.71 10.94 15.24
CA HIS A 201 -38.33 10.81 16.56
C HIS A 201 -38.64 9.33 16.82
N VAL A 202 -37.62 8.52 17.09
CA VAL A 202 -37.77 7.20 17.68
C VAL A 202 -38.09 7.52 19.12
N ASN A 203 -39.38 7.43 19.42
CA ASN A 203 -39.94 7.63 20.73
C ASN A 203 -39.45 6.46 21.62
N TYR A 204 -38.20 6.53 22.05
CA TYR A 204 -37.67 5.64 23.07
C TYR A 204 -38.42 5.99 24.35
N LYS A 205 -39.37 5.13 24.73
CA LYS A 205 -39.97 5.18 26.07
C LYS A 205 -38.81 5.18 27.06
N MET A 206 -38.63 6.29 27.77
CA MET A 206 -37.74 6.35 28.92
C MET A 206 -38.14 5.21 29.86
N ILE A 207 -37.23 4.27 30.07
CA ILE A 207 -37.37 3.31 31.16
C ILE A 207 -37.22 4.14 32.43
N PRO A 208 -38.23 4.23 33.31
CA PRO A 208 -38.11 4.97 34.55
C PRO A 208 -36.94 4.39 35.33
N ALA A 209 -36.08 5.26 35.86
CA ALA A 209 -35.02 4.87 36.77
C ALA A 209 -35.64 4.17 37.98
N THR A 210 -35.66 2.84 37.95
CA THR A 210 -35.99 2.06 39.12
C THR A 210 -34.76 2.13 40.02
N SER A 211 -35.01 2.66 41.20
CA SER A 211 -34.11 2.77 42.34
C SER A 211 -33.18 1.56 42.47
N ASN A 212 -31.90 1.77 42.17
CA ASN A 212 -30.75 1.19 42.86
C ASN A 212 -29.50 1.88 42.29
N HIS A 213 -28.54 2.20 43.17
CA HIS A 213 -27.25 2.82 42.86
C HIS A 213 -26.44 2.05 41.80
N SER A 214 -26.86 2.12 40.54
CA SER A 214 -26.14 1.62 39.39
C SER A 214 -25.47 2.82 38.73
N LEU A 215 -24.15 2.75 38.56
CA LEU A 215 -23.36 3.76 37.86
C LEU A 215 -23.93 3.94 36.44
N ASN A 216 -24.69 5.01 36.23
CA ASN A 216 -25.12 5.38 34.88
C ASN A 216 -23.99 6.18 34.23
N ILE A 217 -23.23 5.49 33.37
CA ILE A 217 -22.09 6.01 32.59
C ILE A 217 -22.52 7.24 31.75
N GLY A 218 -23.81 7.37 31.44
CA GLY A 218 -24.40 8.53 30.75
C GLY A 218 -24.21 9.87 31.46
N PHE A 219 -23.99 9.89 32.78
CA PHE A 219 -23.77 11.12 33.56
C PHE A 219 -22.30 11.43 33.85
N LEU A 220 -21.35 10.66 33.29
CA LEU A 220 -19.94 10.99 33.43
C LEU A 220 -19.63 12.37 32.80
N PRO A 221 -18.72 13.15 33.41
CA PRO A 221 -18.27 14.42 32.82
C PRO A 221 -17.75 14.24 31.40
N THR A 222 -17.94 15.25 30.56
CA THR A 222 -17.52 15.24 29.15
C THR A 222 -16.06 14.85 29.00
N GLU A 223 -15.18 15.35 29.85
CA GLU A 223 -13.73 15.06 29.81
C GLU A 223 -13.43 13.58 30.06
N VAL A 224 -14.22 12.92 30.91
CA VAL A 224 -14.09 11.48 31.20
C VAL A 224 -14.61 10.68 30.01
N LEU A 225 -15.78 11.03 29.47
CA LEU A 225 -16.33 10.37 28.29
C LEU A 225 -15.42 10.55 27.07
N LEU A 226 -14.81 11.73 26.86
CA LEU A 226 -13.82 11.95 25.82
C LEU A 226 -12.61 11.02 25.98
N LYS A 227 -12.11 10.85 27.20
CA LYS A 227 -11.02 9.90 27.48
C LYS A 227 -11.43 8.45 27.21
N ILE A 228 -12.68 8.07 27.47
CA ILE A 228 -13.19 6.73 27.16
C ILE A 228 -13.35 6.57 25.64
N PHE A 229 -14.02 7.52 25.00
CA PHE A 229 -14.34 7.52 23.57
C PHE A 229 -13.10 7.61 22.70
N TYR A 230 -12.00 8.19 23.20
CA TYR A 230 -10.71 8.21 22.54
C TYR A 230 -10.18 6.81 22.16
N TYR A 231 -10.58 5.76 22.88
CA TYR A 231 -10.20 4.37 22.59
C TYR A 231 -11.17 3.65 21.64
N LEU A 232 -12.24 4.31 21.21
CA LEU A 232 -13.24 3.72 20.32
C LEU A 232 -12.89 3.94 18.85
N ASP A 233 -13.19 2.95 18.01
CA ASP A 233 -13.12 3.14 16.55
C ASP A 233 -14.26 4.03 16.06
N ILE A 234 -14.12 4.53 14.84
CA ILE A 234 -15.10 5.43 14.20
C ILE A 234 -16.50 4.78 14.20
N LYS A 235 -16.59 3.48 13.96
CA LYS A 235 -17.87 2.75 13.98
C LYS A 235 -18.51 2.74 15.36
N SER A 236 -17.72 2.55 16.42
CA SER A 236 -18.21 2.55 17.80
C SER A 236 -18.57 3.95 18.27
N LEU A 237 -17.81 4.98 17.89
CA LEU A 237 -18.18 6.38 18.13
C LEU A 237 -19.55 6.71 17.52
N ARG A 238 -19.81 6.25 16.29
CA ARG A 238 -21.12 6.45 15.64
C ARG A 238 -22.25 5.74 16.36
N ARG A 239 -22.00 4.53 16.90
CA ARG A 239 -22.97 3.85 17.77
C ARG A 239 -23.21 4.61 19.08
N CYS A 240 -22.19 5.26 19.63
CA CYS A 240 -22.33 6.11 20.82
C CYS A 240 -23.26 7.30 20.56
N CYS A 241 -23.26 7.87 19.34
CA CYS A 241 -24.19 8.95 18.98
C CYS A 241 -25.67 8.58 19.11
N LEU A 242 -26.00 7.28 19.11
CA LEU A 242 -27.37 6.78 19.17
C LEU A 242 -27.85 6.50 20.61
N VAL A 243 -26.99 6.64 21.61
CA VAL A 243 -27.30 6.25 22.99
C VAL A 243 -28.17 7.30 23.70
N ASN A 244 -27.72 8.56 23.71
CA ASN A 244 -28.47 9.71 24.24
C ASN A 244 -27.87 11.03 23.70
N GLU A 245 -28.50 12.16 24.01
CA GLU A 245 -28.07 13.49 23.53
C GLU A 245 -26.66 13.87 24.01
N HIS A 246 -26.30 13.56 25.26
CA HIS A 246 -24.97 13.85 25.81
C HIS A 246 -23.88 13.06 25.07
N TRP A 247 -24.07 11.74 24.90
CA TRP A 247 -23.15 10.89 24.14
C TRP A 247 -23.07 11.29 22.68
N ASN A 248 -24.18 11.77 22.09
CA ASN A 248 -24.17 12.33 20.75
C ASN A 248 -23.26 13.55 20.64
N HIS A 249 -23.38 14.49 21.56
CA HIS A 249 -22.51 15.66 21.63
C HIS A 249 -21.04 15.24 21.81
N VAL A 250 -20.75 14.38 22.79
CA VAL A 250 -19.38 13.95 23.09
C VAL A 250 -18.76 13.15 21.94
N ALA A 251 -19.49 12.22 21.33
CA ALA A 251 -18.99 11.38 20.24
C ALA A 251 -18.71 12.18 18.96
N ASN A 252 -19.31 13.36 18.78
CA ASN A 252 -19.05 14.26 17.66
C ASN A 252 -17.96 15.29 17.94
N ASP A 253 -17.33 15.28 19.11
CA ASP A 253 -16.29 16.25 19.46
C ASP A 253 -15.07 16.13 18.50
N PRO A 254 -14.63 17.23 17.86
CA PRO A 254 -13.50 17.23 16.94
C PRO A 254 -12.18 16.66 17.51
N VAL A 255 -11.99 16.67 18.84
CA VAL A 255 -10.79 16.12 19.49
C VAL A 255 -10.64 14.62 19.26
N LEU A 256 -11.76 13.89 19.11
CA LEU A 256 -11.78 12.46 18.85
C LEU A 256 -11.36 12.13 17.41
N TYR A 257 -11.42 13.10 16.51
CA TYR A 257 -11.13 12.95 15.08
C TYR A 257 -9.81 13.60 14.66
N LYS A 258 -8.97 13.96 15.65
CA LYS A 258 -7.62 14.49 15.42
C LYS A 258 -6.76 13.56 14.56
N TYR A 259 -6.96 12.24 14.73
CA TYR A 259 -6.34 11.20 13.93
C TYR A 259 -7.45 10.43 13.22
N LEU A 260 -7.56 10.63 11.90
CA LEU A 260 -8.64 10.08 11.09
C LEU A 260 -8.05 9.17 10.00
N ASP A 261 -8.20 7.86 10.19
CA ASP A 261 -7.83 6.86 9.21
C ASP A 261 -9.09 6.18 8.66
N LEU A 262 -9.43 6.53 7.42
CA LEU A 262 -10.57 5.96 6.70
C LEU A 262 -10.15 4.83 5.75
N SER A 263 -8.86 4.56 5.63
CA SER A 263 -8.34 3.55 4.70
C SER A 263 -8.89 2.14 4.95
N PRO A 264 -9.16 1.67 6.19
CA PRO A 264 -9.81 0.36 6.41
C PRO A 264 -11.28 0.32 5.97
N HIS A 265 -11.88 1.49 5.72
CA HIS A 265 -13.28 1.67 5.33
C HIS A 265 -13.44 2.15 3.88
N TRP A 266 -12.37 2.13 3.10
CA TRP A 266 -12.28 2.67 1.73
C TRP A 266 -13.47 2.31 0.83
N ALA A 267 -14.02 1.10 0.95
CA ALA A 267 -15.11 0.58 0.11
C ALA A 267 -16.43 1.33 0.30
N PHE A 268 -16.58 2.03 1.42
CA PHE A 268 -17.80 2.73 1.82
C PHE A 268 -17.63 4.26 1.85
N VAL A 269 -16.41 4.77 1.64
CA VAL A 269 -16.14 6.21 1.63
C VAL A 269 -16.50 6.78 0.25
N ASN A 270 -17.44 7.72 0.23
CA ASN A 270 -17.88 8.45 -0.96
C ASN A 270 -17.77 9.97 -0.74
N SER A 271 -18.15 10.75 -1.76
CA SER A 271 -18.04 12.21 -1.72
C SER A 271 -18.85 12.83 -0.61
N ASP A 272 -20.08 12.34 -0.39
CA ASP A 272 -20.99 12.88 0.61
C ASP A 272 -20.46 12.65 2.03
N TYR A 273 -19.89 11.47 2.27
CA TYR A 273 -19.21 11.15 3.53
C TYR A 273 -18.02 12.08 3.79
N LEU A 274 -17.19 12.33 2.78
CA LEU A 274 -16.05 13.25 2.92
C LEU A 274 -16.49 14.71 3.07
N MET A 275 -17.58 15.12 2.44
CA MET A 275 -18.17 16.46 2.65
C MET A 275 -18.63 16.63 4.09
N PHE A 276 -19.30 15.62 4.67
CA PHE A 276 -19.63 15.62 6.08
C PHE A 276 -18.38 15.73 6.97
N VAL A 277 -17.32 14.98 6.66
CA VAL A 277 -16.04 15.09 7.39
C VAL A 277 -15.49 16.51 7.30
N ALA A 278 -15.52 17.11 6.12
CA ALA A 278 -15.05 18.48 5.89
C ALA A 278 -15.83 19.54 6.69
N ASP A 279 -17.14 19.32 6.85
CA ASP A 279 -18.05 20.24 7.54
C ASP A 279 -17.94 20.15 9.08
N ASN A 280 -17.58 18.99 9.60
CA ASN A 280 -17.61 18.72 11.05
C ASN A 280 -16.22 18.65 11.69
N PHE A 281 -15.17 18.31 10.93
CA PHE A 281 -13.83 18.05 11.47
C PHE A 281 -12.77 18.92 10.79
N ASN A 282 -12.53 20.10 11.38
CA ASN A 282 -11.58 21.10 10.85
C ASN A 282 -10.23 21.15 11.61
N ARG A 283 -9.98 20.20 12.53
CA ARG A 283 -8.74 20.14 13.34
C ARG A 283 -7.98 18.82 13.16
N ILE A 284 -8.19 18.15 12.03
CA ILE A 284 -7.51 16.88 11.73
C ILE A 284 -6.00 17.14 11.64
N GLN A 285 -5.22 16.31 12.33
CA GLN A 285 -3.75 16.36 12.30
C GLN A 285 -3.14 15.22 11.49
N LYS A 286 -3.74 14.03 11.52
CA LYS A 286 -3.30 12.89 10.73
C LYS A 286 -4.49 12.37 9.94
N LEU A 287 -4.38 12.41 8.61
CA LEU A 287 -5.43 12.01 7.70
C LEU A 287 -4.94 10.91 6.77
N ASP A 288 -5.67 9.80 6.72
CA ASP A 288 -5.44 8.73 5.77
C ASP A 288 -6.72 8.43 4.97
N LEU A 289 -6.67 8.74 3.68
CA LEU A 289 -7.71 8.47 2.69
C LEU A 289 -7.19 7.52 1.60
N SER A 290 -6.20 6.68 1.93
CA SER A 290 -5.68 5.70 0.98
C SER A 290 -6.81 4.82 0.45
N ASN A 291 -6.80 4.56 -0.86
CA ASN A 291 -7.82 3.77 -1.56
C ASN A 291 -9.27 4.30 -1.51
N CYS A 292 -9.55 5.40 -0.83
CA CYS A 292 -10.90 5.97 -0.71
C CYS A 292 -11.26 6.65 -2.04
N ASN A 293 -11.81 5.87 -2.97
CA ASN A 293 -12.02 6.28 -4.36
C ASN A 293 -13.49 6.46 -4.73
N GLY A 294 -14.42 6.14 -3.83
CA GLY A 294 -15.86 6.16 -4.12
C GLY A 294 -16.20 5.31 -5.34
N GLU A 295 -16.69 5.97 -6.39
CA GLU A 295 -17.05 5.32 -7.65
C GLU A 295 -15.86 5.02 -8.57
N LEU A 296 -14.68 5.56 -8.31
CA LEU A 296 -13.56 5.52 -9.24
C LEU A 296 -12.80 4.18 -9.17
N ILE A 297 -12.46 3.66 -10.35
CA ILE A 297 -11.56 2.51 -10.57
C ILE A 297 -10.48 2.79 -11.62
N GLY A 298 -10.52 3.96 -12.25
CA GLY A 298 -9.45 4.53 -13.06
C GLY A 298 -9.21 5.99 -12.68
N TYR A 299 -8.07 6.53 -13.12
CA TYR A 299 -7.74 7.93 -12.91
C TYR A 299 -8.68 8.84 -13.71
N THR A 300 -9.06 9.94 -13.07
CA THR A 300 -9.77 11.05 -13.70
C THR A 300 -8.90 12.30 -13.63
N THR A 301 -8.83 13.04 -14.73
CA THR A 301 -8.22 14.37 -14.78
C THR A 301 -9.24 15.48 -14.48
N HIS A 302 -10.52 15.14 -14.43
CA HIS A 302 -11.62 16.05 -14.19
C HIS A 302 -12.01 16.08 -12.72
N THR A 303 -12.47 17.25 -12.28
CA THR A 303 -13.09 17.46 -10.97
C THR A 303 -14.26 16.50 -10.78
N ASN A 304 -14.36 15.97 -9.56
CA ASN A 304 -15.41 15.05 -9.16
C ASN A 304 -15.76 15.30 -7.69
N GLY A 305 -16.82 14.66 -7.20
CA GLY A 305 -17.26 14.87 -5.82
C GLY A 305 -16.22 14.51 -4.77
N MET A 306 -15.41 13.46 -5.00
CA MET A 306 -14.34 13.06 -4.08
C MET A 306 -13.22 14.10 -4.04
N ASP A 307 -12.79 14.57 -5.20
CA ASP A 307 -11.77 15.63 -5.35
C ASP A 307 -12.17 16.91 -4.59
N LEU A 308 -13.39 17.39 -4.81
CA LEU A 308 -13.92 18.59 -4.13
C LEU A 308 -13.98 18.40 -2.61
N ALA A 309 -14.41 17.23 -2.14
CA ALA A 309 -14.50 16.94 -0.73
C ALA A 309 -13.10 16.87 -0.07
N ILE A 310 -12.14 16.20 -0.70
CA ILE A 310 -10.75 16.14 -0.24
C ILE A 310 -10.16 17.54 -0.19
N GLN A 311 -10.35 18.35 -1.24
CA GLN A 311 -9.89 19.73 -1.29
C GLN A 311 -10.45 20.55 -0.11
N LYS A 312 -11.75 20.42 0.18
CA LYS A 312 -12.38 21.11 1.30
C LYS A 312 -11.78 20.70 2.65
N ILE A 313 -11.54 19.40 2.87
CA ILE A 313 -10.87 18.92 4.10
C ILE A 313 -9.48 19.54 4.24
N LEU A 314 -8.69 19.56 3.17
CA LEU A 314 -7.33 20.09 3.18
C LEU A 314 -7.29 21.58 3.52
N TYR A 315 -8.16 22.40 2.90
CA TYR A 315 -8.25 23.82 3.25
C TYR A 315 -8.73 24.04 4.69
N SER A 316 -9.75 23.30 5.15
CA SER A 316 -10.24 23.40 6.52
C SER A 316 -9.18 23.02 7.56
N CYS A 317 -8.28 22.07 7.24
CA CYS A 317 -7.27 21.54 8.16
C CYS A 317 -5.85 22.03 7.88
N GLN A 318 -5.64 22.99 6.98
CA GLN A 318 -4.31 23.36 6.46
C GLN A 318 -3.27 23.72 7.54
N HIS A 319 -3.72 24.27 8.66
CA HIS A 319 -2.85 24.67 9.78
C HIS A 319 -2.63 23.56 10.81
N SER A 320 -3.53 22.58 10.92
CA SER A 320 -3.42 21.48 11.89
C SER A 320 -2.79 20.23 11.28
N LEU A 321 -2.88 20.05 9.97
CA LEU A 321 -2.47 18.83 9.30
C LEU A 321 -0.93 18.66 9.36
N THR A 322 -0.51 17.50 9.85
CA THR A 322 0.90 17.11 9.99
C THR A 322 1.21 15.82 9.24
N HIS A 323 0.25 14.92 9.07
CA HIS A 323 0.46 13.68 8.32
C HIS A 323 -0.69 13.51 7.32
N LEU A 324 -0.35 13.33 6.04
CA LEU A 324 -1.31 13.13 4.97
C LEU A 324 -0.94 11.91 4.14
N CYS A 325 -1.88 10.97 4.03
CA CYS A 325 -1.72 9.77 3.22
C CYS A 325 -2.88 9.64 2.23
N LEU A 326 -2.56 9.72 0.94
CA LEU A 326 -3.50 9.59 -0.18
C LEU A 326 -3.05 8.47 -1.14
N GLU A 327 -2.43 7.42 -0.62
CA GLU A 327 -1.89 6.34 -1.46
C GLU A 327 -3.00 5.64 -2.26
N ASN A 328 -2.77 5.45 -3.55
CA ASN A 328 -3.72 4.84 -4.49
C ASN A 328 -5.07 5.57 -4.55
N ASN A 329 -5.09 6.87 -4.25
CA ASN A 329 -6.28 7.68 -4.35
C ASN A 329 -6.42 8.26 -5.77
N LEU A 330 -7.40 7.75 -6.52
CA LEU A 330 -7.68 8.09 -7.92
C LEU A 330 -8.31 9.48 -8.08
N SER A 331 -8.72 10.10 -6.98
CA SER A 331 -9.37 11.42 -6.95
C SER A 331 -8.38 12.56 -6.76
N VAL A 332 -7.08 12.28 -6.62
CA VAL A 332 -6.04 13.31 -6.49
C VAL A 332 -5.82 13.98 -7.84
N THR A 333 -6.52 15.09 -8.07
CA THR A 333 -6.30 15.95 -9.24
C THR A 333 -5.34 17.11 -8.91
N ASN A 334 -5.05 17.98 -9.89
CA ASN A 334 -4.20 19.16 -9.67
C ASN A 334 -4.80 20.11 -8.61
N ASN A 335 -6.13 20.14 -8.47
CA ASN A 335 -6.82 20.97 -7.48
C ASN A 335 -6.58 20.47 -6.04
N VAL A 336 -6.54 19.14 -5.85
CA VAL A 336 -6.15 18.54 -4.58
C VAL A 336 -4.68 18.83 -4.29
N ILE A 337 -3.81 18.72 -5.28
CA ILE A 337 -2.37 19.01 -5.12
C ILE A 337 -2.13 20.46 -4.74
N GLU A 338 -2.84 21.40 -5.36
CA GLU A 338 -2.83 22.81 -4.98
C GLU A 338 -3.21 22.99 -3.51
N ALA A 339 -4.29 22.34 -3.05
CA ALA A 339 -4.69 22.39 -1.64
C ALA A 339 -3.63 21.76 -0.70
N ILE A 340 -2.97 20.68 -1.11
CA ILE A 340 -1.84 20.10 -0.36
C ILE A 340 -0.72 21.12 -0.19
N THR A 341 -0.42 21.95 -1.21
CA THR A 341 0.64 22.96 -1.11
C THR A 341 0.41 24.00 -0.01
N GLN A 342 -0.85 24.20 0.43
CA GLN A 342 -1.20 25.11 1.53
C GLN A 342 -0.95 24.49 2.92
N CYS A 343 -0.75 23.17 3.00
CA CYS A 343 -0.54 22.45 4.27
C CYS A 343 0.93 22.55 4.72
N SER A 344 1.37 23.70 5.22
CA SER A 344 2.79 23.97 5.51
C SER A 344 3.36 23.22 6.74
N ASN A 345 2.50 22.66 7.59
CA ASN A 345 2.89 21.95 8.82
C ASN A 345 3.11 20.43 8.62
N LEU A 346 3.06 19.96 7.37
CA LEU A 346 3.29 18.55 7.05
C LEU A 346 4.68 18.07 7.49
N ILE A 347 4.68 16.94 8.19
CA ILE A 347 5.81 16.13 8.63
C ILE A 347 5.90 14.88 7.74
N GLU A 348 4.76 14.31 7.34
CA GLU A 348 4.68 13.13 6.48
C GLU A 348 3.67 13.35 5.35
N LEU A 349 4.12 13.12 4.12
CA LEU A 349 3.31 13.18 2.91
C LEU A 349 3.52 11.92 2.08
N ARG A 350 2.45 11.14 1.90
CA ARG A 350 2.45 9.93 1.07
C ARG A 350 1.43 10.02 -0.05
N LEU A 351 1.94 10.01 -1.27
CA LEU A 351 1.19 10.17 -2.51
C LEU A 351 1.50 9.02 -3.49
N LYS A 352 1.80 7.83 -2.98
CA LYS A 352 2.07 6.66 -3.82
C LYS A 352 0.92 6.45 -4.80
N ASN A 353 1.26 6.26 -6.09
CA ASN A 353 0.29 5.95 -7.15
C ASN A 353 -0.85 6.98 -7.17
N THR A 354 -0.49 8.27 -7.26
CA THR A 354 -1.38 9.39 -7.60
C THR A 354 -0.85 10.11 -8.83
N PHE A 355 -1.68 10.89 -9.53
CA PHE A 355 -1.35 11.38 -10.88
C PHE A 355 -1.87 12.80 -11.07
N ALA A 356 -1.14 13.78 -10.56
CA ALA A 356 -1.38 15.21 -10.77
C ALA A 356 -0.24 15.98 -10.11
N TRP A 357 0.50 16.82 -10.84
CA TRP A 357 1.74 17.43 -10.31
C TRP A 357 1.90 18.90 -10.68
N VAL A 358 0.87 19.50 -11.28
CA VAL A 358 0.88 20.95 -11.51
C VAL A 358 0.86 21.66 -10.15
N HIS A 359 1.63 22.73 -10.01
CA HIS A 359 1.83 23.50 -8.77
C HIS A 359 2.56 22.77 -7.64
N PHE A 360 2.83 21.47 -7.71
CA PHE A 360 3.50 20.80 -6.59
C PHE A 360 4.87 21.43 -6.26
N GLY A 361 5.65 21.82 -7.28
CA GLY A 361 6.95 22.48 -7.12
C GLY A 361 6.96 23.84 -6.39
N ILE A 362 5.80 24.47 -6.16
CA ILE A 362 5.73 25.74 -5.40
C ILE A 362 5.57 25.53 -3.89
N ALA A 363 5.28 24.31 -3.44
CA ALA A 363 5.05 24.00 -2.04
C ALA A 363 6.25 24.33 -1.13
N GLN A 364 5.98 24.62 0.15
CA GLN A 364 7.00 24.98 1.15
C GLN A 364 6.88 24.12 2.41
N PHE A 365 7.25 22.84 2.32
CA PHE A 365 7.13 21.90 3.44
C PHE A 365 8.39 21.90 4.33
N LYS A 366 8.61 22.99 5.07
CA LYS A 366 9.84 23.18 5.88
C LYS A 366 10.02 22.14 7.00
N LYS A 367 8.94 21.47 7.42
CA LYS A 367 8.93 20.46 8.48
C LYS A 367 8.87 19.03 7.96
N LEU A 368 8.84 18.83 6.63
CA LEU A 368 8.62 17.52 6.04
C LEU A 368 9.81 16.61 6.30
N GLN A 369 9.53 15.48 6.92
CA GLN A 369 10.52 14.44 7.23
C GLN A 369 10.35 13.22 6.34
N THR A 370 9.12 12.90 5.91
CA THR A 370 8.84 11.75 5.05
C THR A 370 8.10 12.18 3.79
N LEU A 371 8.66 11.83 2.63
CA LEU A 371 8.05 12.05 1.32
C LEU A 371 8.03 10.72 0.54
N ASP A 372 6.82 10.18 0.33
CA ASP A 372 6.60 9.02 -0.53
C ASP A 372 5.89 9.44 -1.82
N MET A 373 6.62 9.35 -2.92
CA MET A 373 6.20 9.71 -4.27
C MET A 373 6.28 8.49 -5.21
N SER A 374 6.13 7.29 -4.67
CA SER A 374 6.27 6.06 -5.44
C SER A 374 5.23 5.96 -6.58
N ALA A 375 5.63 5.58 -7.78
CA ALA A 375 4.73 5.38 -8.94
C ALA A 375 3.82 6.59 -9.26
N THR A 376 4.36 7.81 -9.16
CA THR A 376 3.59 9.05 -9.30
C THR A 376 3.61 9.66 -10.68
N HIS A 377 4.62 9.36 -11.51
CA HIS A 377 4.84 10.10 -12.76
C HIS A 377 5.19 11.59 -12.58
N ILE A 378 5.71 11.98 -11.40
CA ILE A 378 6.20 13.34 -11.15
C ILE A 378 7.30 13.76 -12.14
N ARG A 379 7.31 15.04 -12.54
CA ARG A 379 8.37 15.63 -13.38
C ARG A 379 9.60 15.92 -12.52
N ILE A 380 10.79 15.67 -13.08
CA ILE A 380 12.09 15.87 -12.41
C ILE A 380 12.19 17.27 -11.78
N LYS A 381 11.86 18.32 -12.55
CA LYS A 381 11.92 19.71 -12.07
C LYS A 381 11.05 19.97 -10.84
N ASP A 382 9.83 19.43 -10.79
CA ASP A 382 8.96 19.65 -9.63
C ASP A 382 9.47 18.92 -8.39
N LEU A 383 10.01 17.71 -8.58
CA LEU A 383 10.62 16.94 -7.50
C LEU A 383 11.84 17.69 -6.93
N CYS A 384 12.77 18.14 -7.78
CA CYS A 384 13.92 18.93 -7.36
C CYS A 384 13.48 20.19 -6.59
N ASN A 385 12.54 20.97 -7.14
CA ASN A 385 12.04 22.20 -6.49
C ASN A 385 11.49 21.98 -5.08
N ILE A 386 10.92 20.80 -4.79
CA ILE A 386 10.40 20.47 -3.46
C ILE A 386 11.53 20.02 -2.55
N LEU A 387 12.44 19.18 -3.04
CA LEU A 387 13.58 18.71 -2.28
C LEU A 387 14.46 19.87 -1.77
N GLU A 388 14.64 20.90 -2.60
CA GLU A 388 15.28 22.17 -2.23
C GLU A 388 14.61 22.87 -1.03
N LYS A 389 13.30 22.67 -0.86
CA LYS A 389 12.46 23.34 0.14
C LYS A 389 12.10 22.45 1.33
N THR A 390 12.68 21.25 1.43
CA THR A 390 12.44 20.28 2.52
C THR A 390 13.73 19.93 3.28
N PRO A 391 14.40 20.89 3.95
CA PRO A 391 15.71 20.66 4.56
C PRO A 391 15.70 19.63 5.72
N GLU A 392 14.54 19.39 6.33
CA GLU A 392 14.37 18.41 7.42
C GLU A 392 14.00 17.01 6.92
N LEU A 393 14.12 16.74 5.61
CA LEU A 393 13.77 15.46 5.02
C LEU A 393 14.70 14.34 5.54
N LEU A 394 14.09 13.29 6.08
CA LEU A 394 14.76 12.10 6.58
C LEU A 394 14.53 10.90 5.65
N HIS A 395 13.34 10.81 5.06
CA HIS A 395 12.92 9.66 4.26
C HIS A 395 12.42 10.09 2.89
N LEU A 396 13.08 9.61 1.83
CA LEU A 396 12.68 9.82 0.45
C LEU A 396 12.41 8.49 -0.25
N ILE A 397 11.18 8.31 -0.70
CA ILE A 397 10.74 7.12 -1.44
C ILE A 397 10.25 7.58 -2.80
N ILE A 398 11.03 7.27 -3.83
CA ILE A 398 10.75 7.61 -5.23
C ILE A 398 10.66 6.36 -6.10
N ASP A 399 10.31 5.23 -5.49
CA ASP A 399 10.19 3.93 -6.14
C ASP A 399 9.36 4.04 -7.41
N SER A 400 9.67 3.19 -8.37
CA SER A 400 8.72 2.86 -9.42
C SER A 400 8.38 4.02 -10.34
N ASN A 401 9.34 4.93 -10.51
CA ASN A 401 9.21 6.16 -11.31
C ASN A 401 10.12 6.12 -12.56
N PRO A 402 9.89 5.25 -13.56
CA PRO A 402 10.77 5.13 -14.73
C PRO A 402 10.96 6.45 -15.52
N GLN A 403 10.02 7.39 -15.42
CA GLN A 403 10.08 8.69 -16.08
C GLN A 403 11.17 9.62 -15.55
N ILE A 404 11.53 9.52 -14.25
CA ILE A 404 12.59 10.37 -13.66
C ILE A 404 13.99 9.79 -13.89
N SER A 405 14.08 8.59 -14.48
CA SER A 405 15.35 7.91 -14.78
C SER A 405 16.38 8.76 -15.50
N LYS A 406 15.95 9.69 -16.37
CA LYS A 406 16.87 10.55 -17.15
C LYS A 406 17.45 11.72 -16.35
N GLY A 407 16.76 12.20 -15.32
CA GLY A 407 17.21 13.30 -14.46
C GLY A 407 17.55 12.83 -13.06
N PHE A 408 17.90 11.55 -12.91
CA PHE A 408 18.24 10.99 -11.61
C PHE A 408 19.50 11.65 -11.01
N SER A 409 20.46 12.02 -11.85
CA SER A 409 21.62 12.84 -11.45
C SER A 409 21.21 14.16 -10.82
N ASP A 410 20.25 14.85 -11.41
CA ASP A 410 19.78 16.15 -10.93
C ASP A 410 19.08 16.00 -9.58
N ILE A 411 18.26 14.95 -9.44
CA ILE A 411 17.59 14.61 -8.18
C ILE A 411 18.64 14.31 -7.10
N LEU A 412 19.62 13.45 -7.40
CA LEU A 412 20.64 13.07 -6.43
C LEU A 412 21.52 14.28 -6.04
N ASN A 413 21.92 15.12 -6.99
CA ASN A 413 22.60 16.40 -6.72
C ASN A 413 21.78 17.30 -5.80
N THR A 414 20.47 17.40 -6.05
CA THR A 414 19.58 18.20 -5.22
C THR A 414 19.54 17.63 -3.79
N VAL A 415 19.38 16.31 -3.65
CA VAL A 415 19.31 15.67 -2.33
C VAL A 415 20.62 15.82 -1.56
N THR A 416 21.78 15.63 -2.21
CA THR A 416 23.07 15.76 -1.51
C THR A 416 23.40 17.20 -1.15
N GLN A 417 22.83 18.18 -1.86
CA GLN A 417 22.97 19.59 -1.53
C GLN A 417 22.04 20.03 -0.38
N TYR A 418 20.76 19.64 -0.42
CA TYR A 418 19.73 20.22 0.45
C TYR A 418 19.23 19.28 1.56
N ASN A 419 19.37 17.96 1.43
CA ASN A 419 18.76 16.96 2.31
C ASN A 419 19.81 16.01 2.93
N ARG A 420 20.94 16.54 3.41
CA ARG A 420 22.06 15.73 3.95
C ARG A 420 21.74 14.94 5.22
N LYS A 421 20.61 15.23 5.88
CA LYS A 421 20.08 14.50 7.05
C LYS A 421 19.35 13.20 6.67
N LEU A 422 19.26 12.86 5.39
CA LEU A 422 18.53 11.70 4.91
C LEU A 422 19.03 10.41 5.59
N THR A 423 18.09 9.66 6.17
CA THR A 423 18.31 8.35 6.79
C THR A 423 17.79 7.22 5.92
N CYS A 424 16.83 7.48 5.03
CA CYS A 424 16.30 6.48 4.09
C CYS A 424 16.22 7.03 2.66
N TRP A 425 16.84 6.31 1.73
CA TRP A 425 16.68 6.48 0.30
C TRP A 425 16.09 5.21 -0.32
N SER A 426 15.01 5.36 -1.09
CA SER A 426 14.46 4.27 -1.89
C SER A 426 14.13 4.71 -3.31
N SER A 427 14.71 4.03 -4.29
CA SER A 427 14.46 4.24 -5.73
C SER A 427 14.21 2.93 -6.46
N PHE A 428 13.53 1.99 -5.82
CA PHE A 428 13.30 0.65 -6.36
C PHE A 428 12.56 0.69 -7.70
N LYS A 429 13.08 0.05 -8.75
CA LYS A 429 12.52 0.06 -10.12
C LYS A 429 12.36 1.46 -10.74
N THR A 430 13.06 2.47 -10.23
CA THR A 430 12.92 3.85 -10.74
C THR A 430 13.72 4.08 -12.03
N PHE A 431 14.74 3.28 -12.30
CA PHE A 431 15.49 3.38 -13.54
C PHE A 431 16.04 2.02 -13.96
N LYS A 432 16.13 1.79 -15.27
CA LYS A 432 16.63 0.55 -15.87
C LYS A 432 17.75 0.89 -16.86
N GLY A 433 18.99 0.81 -16.38
CA GLY A 433 20.20 0.98 -17.20
C GLY A 433 20.56 2.45 -17.54
N TYR A 434 21.86 2.66 -17.70
CA TYR A 434 22.57 3.87 -18.13
C TYR A 434 22.59 5.04 -17.15
N GLN A 435 23.37 4.91 -16.09
CA GLN A 435 23.90 6.03 -15.31
C GLN A 435 25.40 5.81 -15.07
N ASP A 436 26.15 6.91 -15.04
CA ASP A 436 27.59 6.94 -14.75
C ASP A 436 27.87 6.33 -13.36
N LEU A 437 28.97 5.58 -13.20
CA LEU A 437 29.44 5.11 -11.90
C LEU A 437 29.60 6.27 -10.91
N GLN A 438 30.01 7.44 -11.40
CA GLN A 438 30.16 8.66 -10.59
C GLN A 438 28.85 9.09 -9.90
N LEU A 439 27.69 8.71 -10.44
CA LEU A 439 26.41 9.00 -9.82
C LEU A 439 26.28 8.34 -8.45
N TYR A 440 26.64 7.07 -8.35
CA TYR A 440 26.46 6.31 -7.10
C TYR A 440 27.43 6.77 -6.01
N MET A 441 28.59 7.31 -6.39
CA MET A 441 29.53 7.94 -5.45
C MET A 441 28.91 9.12 -4.70
N LYS A 442 27.84 9.74 -5.23
CA LYS A 442 27.13 10.82 -4.53
C LYS A 442 26.39 10.35 -3.29
N PHE A 443 26.08 9.06 -3.15
CA PHE A 443 25.54 8.54 -1.90
C PHE A 443 26.52 8.71 -0.73
N CYS A 444 27.83 8.80 -1.00
CA CYS A 444 28.84 9.12 0.01
C CYS A 444 28.65 10.52 0.64
N GLU A 445 27.91 11.42 -0.01
CA GLU A 445 27.61 12.76 0.51
C GLU A 445 26.47 12.76 1.56
N LEU A 446 25.86 11.59 1.85
CA LEU A 446 24.72 11.38 2.76
C LEU A 446 25.10 10.55 4.01
N PRO A 447 25.86 11.12 4.97
CA PRO A 447 26.51 10.36 6.05
C PRO A 447 25.56 9.76 7.09
N TYR A 448 24.28 10.14 7.08
CA TYR A 448 23.27 9.66 8.02
C TYR A 448 22.43 8.51 7.48
N LEU A 449 22.75 8.00 6.29
CA LEU A 449 21.96 6.95 5.64
C LEU A 449 21.97 5.66 6.47
N GLU A 450 20.77 5.15 6.77
CA GLU A 450 20.52 3.89 7.48
C GLU A 450 19.86 2.85 6.57
N GLU A 451 19.06 3.29 5.61
CA GLU A 451 18.38 2.43 4.63
C GLU A 451 18.68 2.89 3.21
N LEU A 452 19.25 2.00 2.39
CA LEU A 452 19.55 2.23 0.98
C LEU A 452 18.88 1.15 0.13
N ASP A 453 17.87 1.54 -0.64
CA ASP A 453 17.20 0.67 -1.60
C ASP A 453 17.43 1.12 -3.05
N LEU A 454 18.18 0.28 -3.75
CA LEU A 454 18.52 0.42 -5.16
C LEU A 454 18.04 -0.80 -5.97
N GLY A 455 17.01 -1.52 -5.50
CA GLY A 455 16.54 -2.73 -6.18
C GLY A 455 16.05 -2.43 -7.61
N TYR A 456 16.40 -3.29 -8.55
CA TYR A 456 16.24 -3.13 -10.00
C TYR A 456 16.95 -1.92 -10.61
N CYS A 457 17.87 -1.29 -9.86
CA CYS A 457 18.64 -0.13 -10.28
C CYS A 457 20.16 -0.37 -10.20
N PRO A 458 20.73 -1.39 -10.89
CA PRO A 458 22.17 -1.61 -10.90
C PRO A 458 22.91 -0.65 -11.86
N PRO A 459 24.18 -0.30 -11.59
CA PRO A 459 25.03 0.38 -12.57
C PRO A 459 25.35 -0.55 -13.75
N ILE A 460 25.83 0.02 -14.87
CA ILE A 460 26.22 -0.77 -16.05
C ILE A 460 27.37 -1.70 -15.68
N GLN A 461 28.45 -1.12 -15.17
CA GLN A 461 29.57 -1.85 -14.61
C GLN A 461 29.56 -1.58 -13.13
N ILE A 462 29.78 -2.61 -12.31
CA ILE A 462 29.95 -2.45 -10.88
C ILE A 462 31.45 -2.32 -10.68
N GLN A 463 31.91 -1.15 -10.24
CA GLN A 463 33.22 -1.02 -9.64
C GLN A 463 33.08 -1.56 -8.22
N GLU A 464 33.87 -2.57 -7.85
CA GLU A 464 33.61 -3.37 -6.65
C GLU A 464 33.81 -2.55 -5.37
N ASP A 465 34.71 -1.59 -5.42
CA ASP A 465 35.01 -0.62 -4.35
C ASP A 465 33.88 0.38 -4.06
N ILE A 466 32.83 0.46 -4.89
CA ILE A 466 31.67 1.34 -4.63
C ILE A 466 31.04 1.10 -3.26
N PHE A 467 30.99 -0.16 -2.83
CA PHE A 467 30.44 -0.54 -1.53
C PHE A 467 31.39 -0.18 -0.39
N GLN A 468 32.70 -0.22 -0.62
CA GLN A 468 33.70 0.30 0.32
C GLN A 468 33.51 1.81 0.51
N GLU A 469 33.46 2.56 -0.59
CA GLU A 469 33.34 4.02 -0.56
C GLU A 469 32.05 4.47 0.15
N ILE A 470 30.92 3.83 -0.19
CA ILE A 470 29.63 4.09 0.46
C ILE A 470 29.69 3.67 1.93
N GLY A 471 30.26 2.51 2.28
CA GLY A 471 30.28 2.04 3.67
C GLY A 471 31.21 2.85 4.58
N VAL A 472 32.33 3.38 4.06
CA VAL A 472 33.19 4.33 4.77
C VAL A 472 32.44 5.64 5.05
N SER A 473 31.69 6.13 4.06
CA SER A 473 31.00 7.42 4.14
C SER A 473 29.66 7.36 4.89
N CYS A 474 28.98 6.21 4.84
CA CYS A 474 27.66 5.96 5.39
C CYS A 474 27.70 4.78 6.40
N PRO A 475 28.39 4.93 7.54
CA PRO A 475 28.66 3.84 8.48
C PRO A 475 27.41 3.36 9.25
N LYS A 476 26.28 4.07 9.11
CA LYS A 476 25.01 3.77 9.80
C LYS A 476 24.09 2.85 9.02
N ILE A 477 24.48 2.39 7.83
CA ILE A 477 23.63 1.52 6.99
C ILE A 477 23.29 0.23 7.74
N ARG A 478 21.99 -0.04 7.85
CA ARG A 478 21.36 -1.19 8.50
C ARG A 478 20.49 -2.00 7.56
N ARG A 479 20.03 -1.41 6.46
CA ARG A 479 19.21 -2.08 5.45
C ARG A 479 19.74 -1.76 4.06
N LEU A 480 20.10 -2.79 3.32
CA LEU A 480 20.64 -2.68 1.97
C LEU A 480 19.82 -3.57 1.02
N ILE A 481 19.16 -2.96 0.04
CA ILE A 481 18.33 -3.67 -0.94
C ILE A 481 18.95 -3.55 -2.33
N LEU A 482 19.42 -4.68 -2.85
CA LEU A 482 20.10 -4.82 -4.14
C LEU A 482 19.40 -5.83 -5.04
N THR A 483 18.07 -5.94 -4.91
CA THR A 483 17.26 -6.84 -5.75
C THR A 483 17.61 -6.69 -7.23
N ASN A 484 17.84 -7.79 -7.93
CA ASN A 484 18.14 -7.89 -9.35
C ASN A 484 19.44 -7.18 -9.78
N TRP A 485 20.42 -7.08 -8.89
CA TRP A 485 21.80 -6.70 -9.20
C TRP A 485 22.58 -7.93 -9.72
N GLU A 486 22.23 -8.39 -10.92
CA GLU A 486 22.69 -9.67 -11.50
C GLU A 486 24.22 -9.78 -11.66
N ARG A 487 24.96 -8.66 -11.62
CA ARG A 487 26.40 -8.59 -11.87
C ARG A 487 27.27 -8.61 -10.61
N LEU A 488 26.69 -8.63 -9.40
CA LEU A 488 27.45 -8.64 -8.13
C LEU A 488 28.51 -9.75 -8.12
N SER A 489 29.74 -9.39 -7.76
CA SER A 489 30.90 -10.29 -7.70
C SER A 489 31.17 -10.76 -6.26
N PRO A 490 31.94 -11.86 -6.06
CA PRO A 490 32.45 -12.23 -4.74
C PRO A 490 33.12 -11.06 -4.00
N GLU A 491 33.87 -10.23 -4.72
CA GLU A 491 34.60 -9.08 -4.22
C GLU A 491 33.63 -7.99 -3.75
N SER A 492 32.55 -7.74 -4.50
CA SER A 492 31.46 -6.83 -4.07
C SER A 492 30.86 -7.26 -2.72
N ILE A 493 30.65 -8.58 -2.53
CA ILE A 493 30.13 -9.12 -1.26
C ILE A 493 31.16 -8.98 -0.14
N ALA A 494 32.44 -9.17 -0.42
CA ALA A 494 33.51 -8.95 0.57
C ALA A 494 33.51 -7.50 1.07
N TYR A 495 33.40 -6.51 0.18
CA TYR A 495 33.28 -5.11 0.57
C TYR A 495 32.01 -4.82 1.38
N ILE A 496 30.87 -5.41 1.00
CA ILE A 496 29.63 -5.28 1.77
C ILE A 496 29.83 -5.79 3.21
N ILE A 497 30.45 -6.95 3.37
CA ILE A 497 30.74 -7.55 4.69
C ILE A 497 31.67 -6.65 5.50
N MET A 498 32.74 -6.14 4.88
CA MET A 498 33.77 -5.35 5.55
C MET A 498 33.32 -3.95 5.96
N HIS A 499 32.45 -3.32 5.16
CA HIS A 499 32.12 -1.90 5.32
C HIS A 499 30.69 -1.61 5.80
N PHE A 500 29.82 -2.62 5.92
CA PHE A 500 28.49 -2.50 6.54
C PHE A 500 28.34 -3.44 7.76
N PRO A 501 29.16 -3.30 8.82
CA PRO A 501 29.17 -4.26 9.94
C PRO A 501 27.88 -4.31 10.75
N HIS A 502 27.06 -3.24 10.69
CA HIS A 502 25.80 -3.11 11.44
C HIS A 502 24.56 -3.49 10.63
N LEU A 503 24.75 -4.16 9.48
CA LEU A 503 23.66 -4.54 8.59
C LEU A 503 22.70 -5.52 9.29
N LYS A 504 21.41 -5.17 9.29
CA LYS A 504 20.30 -5.97 9.85
C LYS A 504 19.48 -6.64 8.77
N GLU A 505 19.39 -6.05 7.59
CA GLU A 505 18.64 -6.61 6.45
C GLU A 505 19.44 -6.47 5.15
N LEU A 506 19.57 -7.58 4.42
CA LEU A 506 20.21 -7.63 3.11
C LEU A 506 19.31 -8.36 2.11
N ASP A 507 18.93 -7.67 1.04
CA ASP A 507 18.12 -8.24 -0.04
C ASP A 507 18.95 -8.38 -1.32
N LEU A 508 19.21 -9.64 -1.68
CA LEU A 508 19.95 -10.08 -2.86
C LEU A 508 19.04 -10.86 -3.83
N ARG A 509 17.73 -10.65 -3.78
CA ARG A 509 16.78 -11.35 -4.67
C ARG A 509 17.19 -11.19 -6.13
N GLY A 510 17.17 -12.26 -6.91
CA GLY A 510 17.50 -12.22 -8.34
C GLY A 510 18.98 -11.93 -8.66
N CYS A 511 19.88 -11.90 -7.66
CA CYS A 511 21.31 -11.74 -7.89
C CYS A 511 21.92 -13.09 -8.32
N ARG A 512 21.99 -13.33 -9.63
CA ARG A 512 22.29 -14.65 -10.24
C ARG A 512 23.71 -15.19 -9.98
N LYS A 513 24.65 -14.35 -9.54
CA LYS A 513 26.04 -14.77 -9.25
C LYS A 513 26.28 -15.19 -7.79
N ILE A 514 25.31 -14.94 -6.90
CA ILE A 514 25.44 -15.26 -5.47
C ILE A 514 25.43 -16.77 -5.27
N THR A 515 26.37 -17.29 -4.49
CA THR A 515 26.53 -18.71 -4.18
C THR A 515 26.29 -19.00 -2.70
N ALA A 516 26.08 -20.26 -2.35
CA ALA A 516 25.90 -20.68 -0.97
C ALA A 516 27.10 -20.27 -0.08
N LYS A 517 28.33 -20.41 -0.59
CA LYS A 517 29.56 -19.98 0.12
C LYS A 517 29.53 -18.50 0.47
N MET A 518 29.06 -17.63 -0.44
CA MET A 518 28.92 -16.20 -0.15
C MET A 518 27.88 -15.95 0.94
N CYS A 519 26.74 -16.65 0.91
CA CYS A 519 25.73 -16.55 1.97
C CYS A 519 26.28 -16.97 3.34
N PHE A 520 27.08 -18.04 3.40
CA PHE A 520 27.80 -18.42 4.62
C PHE A 520 28.70 -17.30 5.13
N LEU A 521 29.51 -16.68 4.24
CA LEU A 521 30.38 -15.56 4.62
C LEU A 521 29.59 -14.36 5.13
N ILE A 522 28.49 -14.00 4.47
CA ILE A 522 27.57 -12.92 4.87
C ILE A 522 27.04 -13.19 6.28
N LEU A 523 26.42 -14.35 6.50
CA LEU A 523 25.74 -14.70 7.76
C LEU A 523 26.72 -14.90 8.92
N PHE A 524 27.93 -15.40 8.63
CA PHE A 524 28.96 -15.58 9.63
C PHE A 524 29.59 -14.25 10.08
N SER A 525 29.76 -13.31 9.14
CA SER A 525 30.49 -12.06 9.41
C SER A 525 29.59 -10.93 9.91
N LEU A 526 28.34 -10.86 9.44
CA LEU A 526 27.39 -9.80 9.81
C LEU A 526 26.55 -10.23 11.02
N CYS A 527 27.11 -10.06 12.22
CA CYS A 527 26.50 -10.53 13.48
C CYS A 527 25.14 -9.91 13.82
N GLU A 528 24.84 -8.71 13.29
CA GLU A 528 23.54 -8.04 13.47
C GLU A 528 22.49 -8.44 12.42
N LEU A 529 22.86 -9.24 11.41
CA LEU A 529 21.97 -9.57 10.29
C LEU A 529 20.80 -10.44 10.77
N ARG A 530 19.59 -9.93 10.58
CA ARG A 530 18.34 -10.58 10.96
C ARG A 530 17.56 -11.09 9.77
N HIS A 531 17.74 -10.49 8.60
CA HIS A 531 17.01 -10.86 7.39
C HIS A 531 17.96 -10.95 6.20
N LEU A 532 17.91 -12.08 5.49
CA LEU A 532 18.64 -12.29 4.25
C LEU A 532 17.68 -12.83 3.19
N ASP A 533 17.52 -12.10 2.10
CA ASP A 533 16.68 -12.53 0.99
C ASP A 533 17.51 -12.93 -0.23
N ILE A 534 17.45 -14.21 -0.60
CA ILE A 534 18.17 -14.83 -1.72
C ILE A 534 17.19 -15.54 -2.69
N ASN A 535 15.91 -15.15 -2.71
CA ASN A 535 14.97 -15.71 -3.70
C ASN A 535 15.48 -15.45 -5.13
N HIS A 536 15.40 -16.46 -5.99
CA HIS A 536 15.85 -16.38 -7.39
C HIS A 536 17.37 -16.18 -7.56
N CYS A 537 18.19 -16.55 -6.58
CA CYS A 537 19.63 -16.77 -6.76
C CYS A 537 19.87 -18.17 -7.37
N GLU A 538 20.02 -18.24 -8.69
CA GLU A 538 20.06 -19.49 -9.47
C GLU A 538 21.24 -20.43 -9.15
N LYS A 539 22.31 -19.92 -8.51
CA LYS A 539 23.51 -20.70 -8.14
C LYS A 539 23.46 -21.31 -6.74
N ILE A 540 22.32 -21.24 -6.06
CA ILE A 540 22.12 -21.86 -4.76
C ILE A 540 21.12 -23.01 -4.97
N SER A 541 21.54 -24.23 -4.67
CA SER A 541 20.63 -25.38 -4.69
C SER A 541 19.68 -25.35 -3.48
N GLN A 542 18.58 -26.09 -3.57
CA GLN A 542 17.63 -26.21 -2.46
C GLN A 542 18.26 -26.86 -1.23
N GLU A 543 19.16 -27.84 -1.43
CA GLU A 543 19.90 -28.51 -0.36
C GLU A 543 20.83 -27.54 0.37
N GLU A 544 21.62 -26.76 -0.38
CA GLU A 544 22.48 -25.72 0.19
C GLU A 544 21.69 -24.66 0.95
N PHE A 545 20.54 -24.23 0.43
CA PHE A 545 19.66 -23.30 1.13
C PHE A 545 19.21 -23.82 2.49
N PHE A 546 18.73 -25.07 2.56
CA PHE A 546 18.30 -25.68 3.81
C PHE A 546 19.47 -25.90 4.76
N TYR A 547 20.64 -26.24 4.23
CA TYR A 547 21.87 -26.34 5.01
C TYR A 547 22.23 -24.97 5.63
N ILE A 548 22.20 -23.88 4.87
CA ILE A 548 22.40 -22.52 5.41
C ILE A 548 21.38 -22.21 6.50
N LYS A 549 20.08 -22.43 6.24
CA LYS A 549 19.00 -22.14 7.20
C LYS A 549 19.15 -22.93 8.51
N PHE A 550 19.59 -24.18 8.43
CA PHE A 550 19.88 -25.02 9.58
C PHE A 550 21.03 -24.46 10.43
N HIS A 551 22.10 -23.98 9.80
CA HIS A 551 23.27 -23.43 10.49
C HIS A 551 23.05 -22.02 11.07
N PHE A 552 22.09 -21.25 10.54
CA PHE A 552 21.79 -19.88 10.99
C PHE A 552 20.32 -19.70 11.39
N PRO A 553 19.83 -20.42 12.43
CA PRO A 553 18.41 -20.45 12.79
C PRO A 553 17.85 -19.14 13.35
N ARG A 554 18.73 -18.19 13.71
CA ARG A 554 18.32 -16.86 14.22
C ARG A 554 18.07 -15.83 13.11
N ALA A 555 18.55 -16.10 11.90
CA ALA A 555 18.33 -15.24 10.74
C ALA A 555 17.06 -15.68 10.00
N ASP A 556 16.20 -14.73 9.62
CA ASP A 556 15.09 -14.96 8.71
C ASP A 556 15.62 -15.00 7.27
N ILE A 557 15.93 -16.20 6.77
CA ILE A 557 16.49 -16.41 5.44
C ILE A 557 15.38 -16.81 4.46
N LYS A 558 15.18 -16.02 3.41
CA LYS A 558 14.20 -16.27 2.33
C LYS A 558 14.92 -16.74 1.07
N GLY A 559 14.45 -17.80 0.41
CA GLY A 559 15.11 -18.28 -0.81
C GLY A 559 14.36 -19.37 -1.55
N PHE A 560 14.05 -20.47 -0.86
CA PHE A 560 13.31 -21.60 -1.42
C PHE A 560 12.08 -21.89 -0.58
N MET A 561 11.00 -22.31 -1.25
CA MET A 561 9.83 -22.82 -0.55
C MET A 561 10.13 -24.18 0.09
N GLU A 562 9.73 -24.35 1.33
CA GLU A 562 9.51 -25.68 1.90
C GLU A 562 8.25 -26.25 1.24
N ASP A 563 8.42 -27.27 0.38
CA ASP A 563 7.29 -28.01 -0.18
C ASP A 563 6.68 -28.83 0.97
N SER A 564 5.67 -28.27 1.62
CA SER A 564 4.91 -28.90 2.72
C SER A 564 4.14 -30.16 2.32
N ARG A 565 4.34 -30.66 1.09
CA ARG A 565 3.84 -31.95 0.59
C ARG A 565 4.73 -33.15 0.92
N ARG A 566 5.82 -32.94 1.66
CA ARG A 566 6.74 -34.00 2.13
C ARG A 566 6.69 -34.25 3.65
N ALA A 567 5.66 -33.74 4.35
CA ALA A 567 5.41 -34.08 5.75
C ALA A 567 4.22 -35.05 5.87
#